data_AF-A0A1Z9YGM4-F1
#
_entry.id   AF-A0A1Z9YGM4-F1
#
_cell.length_a   1.000
_cell.length_b   1.000
_cell.length_c   1.000
_cell.angle_alpha   90.00
_cell.angle_beta   90.00
_cell.angle_gamma   90.00
#
_symmetry.space_group_name_H-M   'P 1'
#
loop_
_entity.id
_entity.type
_entity.pdbx_description
1 polymer ?
#
loop_
_entity_poly.entity_id
_entity_poly.type
_entity_poly.pdbx_seq_one_letter_code
_entity_poly.pdbx_strand_id
1 'polypeptide(L)' 'MSNIHPFKSTKKPGGASCPTCGKPPIDAQRPFCSARCKQLDLGKWLGGDYRLPTEEEADPEELLAAFQNSPDGGHDQEDR' A
#
# COMPACT_ATOMS: atom_id res chain seq x y z
N MET A 1 2.78 0.80 -28.70
CA MET A 1 3.06 -0.57 -28.24
C MET A 1 3.84 -0.45 -26.94
N SER A 2 3.16 -0.45 -25.79
CA SER A 2 3.81 -0.19 -24.50
C SER A 2 4.67 -1.37 -24.11
N ASN A 3 5.98 -1.13 -23.94
CA ASN A 3 6.91 -2.12 -23.42
C ASN A 3 6.68 -2.29 -21.91
N ILE A 4 6.07 -3.40 -21.54
CA ILE A 4 5.94 -3.83 -20.14
C ILE A 4 7.34 -4.24 -19.67
N HIS A 5 7.91 -3.47 -18.73
CA HIS A 5 9.18 -3.83 -18.10
C HIS A 5 8.98 -5.06 -17.20
N PRO A 6 9.80 -6.12 -17.32
CA PRO A 6 9.63 -7.33 -16.54
C PRO A 6 9.93 -7.07 -15.05
N PHE A 7 8.92 -7.22 -14.19
CA PHE A 7 9.10 -7.14 -12.74
C PHE A 7 9.98 -8.32 -12.28
N LYS A 8 11.21 -8.02 -11.86
CA LYS A 8 12.22 -9.01 -11.48
C LYS A 8 11.82 -9.63 -10.13
N SER A 9 11.07 -10.74 -10.17
CA SER A 9 10.60 -11.42 -8.96
C SER A 9 11.75 -12.13 -8.22
N THR A 10 12.21 -11.55 -7.11
CA THR A 10 13.19 -12.17 -6.22
C THR A 10 12.49 -13.06 -5.19
N LYS A 11 11.96 -14.21 -5.61
CA LYS A 11 11.25 -15.13 -4.73
C LYS A 11 12.23 -15.86 -3.80
N LYS A 12 12.05 -15.83 -2.47
CA LYS A 12 12.65 -16.81 -1.55
C LYS A 12 11.57 -17.77 -1.04
N PRO A 13 11.53 -19.03 -1.52
CA PRO A 13 10.60 -20.02 -1.02
C PRO A 13 11.27 -20.82 0.11
N GLY A 14 10.83 -20.58 1.35
CA GLY A 14 11.21 -21.36 2.52
C GLY A 14 10.44 -20.84 3.72
N GLY A 15 9.54 -21.68 4.27
CA GLY A 15 8.57 -21.42 5.35
C GLY A 15 8.53 -19.97 5.86
N ALA A 16 7.55 -19.19 5.39
CA ALA A 16 7.50 -17.74 5.61
C ALA A 16 7.74 -17.37 7.08
N SER A 17 8.93 -16.82 7.36
CA SER A 17 9.25 -16.19 8.64
C SER A 17 8.29 -15.04 8.92
N CYS A 18 8.09 -14.69 10.19
CA CYS A 18 7.27 -13.55 10.57
C CYS A 18 7.76 -12.28 9.83
N PRO A 19 6.90 -11.61 9.04
CA PRO A 19 7.34 -10.47 8.22
C PRO A 19 7.76 -9.27 9.08
N THR A 20 7.28 -9.18 10.32
CA THR A 20 7.58 -8.09 11.25
C THR A 20 8.95 -8.25 11.93
N CYS A 21 9.41 -9.48 12.20
CA CYS A 21 10.60 -9.69 13.04
C CYS A 21 11.46 -10.92 12.70
N GLY A 22 11.13 -11.68 11.65
CA GLY A 22 11.91 -12.82 11.16
C GLY A 22 11.81 -14.13 11.96
N LYS A 23 11.15 -14.13 13.12
CA LYS A 23 10.96 -15.37 13.92
C LYS A 23 10.01 -16.37 13.25
N PRO A 24 10.10 -17.68 13.55
CA PRO A 24 9.16 -18.67 13.03
C PRO A 24 7.71 -18.30 13.40
N PRO A 25 6.75 -18.37 12.45
CA PRO A 25 5.36 -18.12 12.76
C PRO A 25 4.76 -19.26 13.60
N ILE A 26 3.71 -18.96 14.35
CA ILE A 26 2.92 -19.96 15.07
C ILE A 26 1.58 -20.14 14.37
N ASP A 27 1.02 -21.34 14.35
CA ASP A 27 -0.19 -21.66 13.56
C ASP A 27 -1.37 -20.72 13.87
N ALA A 28 -1.59 -20.42 15.15
CA ALA A 28 -2.68 -19.53 15.57
C ALA A 28 -2.53 -18.08 15.08
N GLN A 29 -1.33 -17.63 14.72
CA GLN A 29 -1.02 -16.24 14.37
C GLN A 29 -0.38 -16.08 12.99
N ARG A 30 -0.34 -17.13 12.16
CA ARG A 30 0.26 -17.07 10.81
C ARG A 30 -0.31 -15.87 10.03
N PRO A 31 0.53 -15.10 9.31
CA PRO A 31 1.96 -15.31 9.05
C PRO A 31 2.91 -14.80 10.16
N PHE A 32 2.42 -14.42 11.34
CA PHE A 32 3.20 -13.81 12.42
C PHE A 32 3.60 -14.79 13.52
N CYS A 33 4.60 -14.41 14.33
CA CYS A 33 5.00 -15.18 15.51
C CYS A 33 4.22 -14.81 16.79
N SER A 34 3.44 -13.72 16.79
CA SER A 34 2.64 -13.27 17.94
C SER A 34 1.58 -12.23 17.58
N ALA A 35 0.57 -12.05 18.44
CA ALA A 35 -0.43 -10.99 18.32
C ALA A 35 0.20 -9.58 18.28
N ARG A 36 1.27 -9.37 19.05
CA ARG A 36 2.04 -8.11 19.02
C ARG A 36 2.62 -7.82 17.63
N CYS A 37 3.19 -8.81 16.96
CA CYS A 37 3.75 -8.60 15.62
C CYS A 37 2.65 -8.27 14.60
N LYS A 38 1.48 -8.92 14.71
CA LYS A 38 0.30 -8.59 13.88
C LYS A 38 -0.17 -7.14 14.09
N GLN A 39 -0.21 -6.67 15.33
CA GLN A 39 -0.60 -5.29 15.64
C GLN A 39 0.42 -4.26 15.15
N LEU A 40 1.72 -4.54 15.28
CA LEU A 40 2.77 -3.67 14.75
C LEU A 40 2.70 -3.56 13.23
N ASP A 41 2.48 -4.69 12.55
CA ASP A 41 2.27 -4.68 11.10
C ASP A 41 1.05 -3.84 10.71
N LEU A 42 -0.08 -4.03 11.39
CA LEU A 42 -1.28 -3.20 11.18
C LEU A 42 -0.99 -1.70 11.41
N GLY A 43 -0.22 -1.35 12.43
CA GLY A 43 0.19 0.03 12.68
C GLY A 43 0.98 0.64 11.52
N LYS A 44 1.85 -0.15 10.87
CA LYS A 44 2.58 0.29 9.67
C LYS A 44 1.67 0.51 8.47
N TRP A 45 0.65 -0.34 8.30
CA TRP A 45 -0.38 -0.16 7.27
C TRP A 45 -1.16 1.12 7.48
N LEU A 46 -1.70 1.30 8.69
CA LEU A 46 -2.52 2.48 9.01
C LEU A 46 -1.68 3.77 9.07
N GLY A 47 -0.38 3.66 9.36
CA GLY A 47 0.56 4.78 9.37
C GLY A 47 1.08 5.18 7.99
N GLY A 48 0.78 4.41 6.92
CA GLY A 48 1.25 4.71 5.57
C GLY A 48 2.74 4.38 5.32
N ASP A 49 3.37 3.61 6.19
CA ASP A 49 4.74 3.10 5.98
C ASP A 49 4.81 2.21 4.72
N TYR A 50 3.73 1.46 4.47
CA TYR A 50 3.59 0.65 3.27
C TYR A 50 3.05 1.51 2.13
N ARG A 51 3.96 1.99 1.29
CA ARG A 51 3.67 2.79 0.10
C ARG A 51 4.42 2.26 -1.12
N LEU A 52 3.80 2.36 -2.29
CA LEU A 52 4.46 2.05 -3.55
C LEU A 52 5.23 3.28 -4.03
N PRO A 53 6.50 3.14 -4.42
CA PRO A 53 7.22 4.23 -5.07
C PRO A 53 6.58 4.51 -6.44
N THR A 54 6.45 5.79 -6.78
CA THR A 54 6.05 6.26 -8.12
C THR A 54 7.27 6.89 -8.80
N GLU A 55 7.38 6.72 -10.11
CA GLU A 55 8.41 7.38 -10.94
C GLU A 55 7.92 8.75 -11.46
N GLU A 56 6.63 9.05 -11.30
CA GLU A 56 6.02 10.31 -11.71
C GLU A 56 6.25 11.38 -10.64
N GLU A 57 6.81 12.51 -11.06
CA GLU A 57 6.82 13.72 -10.25
C GLU A 57 5.41 14.32 -10.26
N ALA A 58 4.90 14.68 -9.09
CA ALA A 58 3.60 15.31 -8.96
C ALA A 58 3.65 16.74 -9.55
N ASP A 59 3.05 16.94 -10.72
CA ASP A 59 2.77 18.28 -11.24
C ASP A 59 1.55 18.88 -10.50
N PRO A 60 1.72 19.98 -9.73
CA PRO A 60 0.62 20.61 -9.02
C PRO A 60 -0.54 21.03 -9.94
N GLU A 61 -0.26 21.44 -11.17
CA GLU A 61 -1.25 21.94 -12.11
C GLU A 61 -2.10 20.79 -12.68
N GLU A 62 -1.46 19.65 -12.98
CA GLU A 62 -2.13 18.40 -13.35
C GLU A 62 -2.96 17.81 -12.21
N LEU A 63 -2.45 17.84 -10.98
CA LEU A 63 -3.20 17.38 -9.80
C LEU A 63 -4.46 18.23 -9.57
N LEU A 64 -4.35 19.56 -9.64
CA LEU A 64 -5.49 20.48 -9.52
C LEU A 64 -6.53 20.22 -10.62
N ALA A 65 -6.09 20.02 -11.86
CA ALA A 65 -6.98 19.69 -12.97
C ALA A 65 -7.69 18.34 -12.75
N ALA A 66 -7.01 17.33 -12.21
CA ALA A 66 -7.61 16.03 -11.91
C ALA A 66 -8.70 16.12 -10.82
N PHE A 67 -8.50 16.97 -9.79
CA PHE A 67 -9.53 17.20 -8.76
C PHE A 67 -10.76 17.95 -9.31
N GLN A 68 -10.57 18.98 -10.14
CA GLN A 68 -11.66 19.81 -10.67
C GLN A 68 -12.51 19.11 -11.74
N ASN A 69 -11.89 18.21 -12.51
CA ASN A 69 -12.56 17.49 -13.60
C ASN A 69 -13.06 16.10 -13.18
N SER A 70 -13.13 15.81 -11.88
CA SER A 70 -13.61 14.52 -11.39
C SER A 70 -15.12 14.37 -11.67
N PRO A 71 -15.56 13.38 -12.47
CA PRO A 71 -16.96 13.23 -12.87
C PRO A 71 -17.86 12.75 -11.71
N ASP A 72 -17.27 12.26 -10.62
CA ASP A 72 -17.98 11.73 -9.45
C ASP A 72 -18.22 12.78 -8.34
N GLY A 73 -18.06 14.07 -8.67
CA GLY A 73 -18.38 15.19 -7.78
C GLY A 73 -19.90 15.43 -7.70
N GLY A 74 -20.57 14.75 -6.77
CA GLY A 74 -21.90 15.16 -6.31
C GLY A 74 -21.84 16.60 -5.79
N HIS A 75 -22.29 17.54 -6.61
CA HIS A 75 -22.46 18.94 -6.22
C HIS A 75 -23.76 19.08 -5.41
N ASP A 76 -23.71 18.86 -4.11
CA ASP A 76 -24.70 19.43 -3.19
C ASP A 76 -24.41 20.94 -3.08
N GLN A 77 -24.95 21.71 -4.01
CA GLN A 77 -24.97 23.17 -3.93
C GLN A 77 -26.00 23.54 -2.86
N GLU A 78 -25.54 23.86 -1.64
CA GLU A 78 -26.39 24.50 -0.64
C GLU A 78 -26.84 25.86 -1.19
N ASP A 79 -28.04 25.87 -1.78
CA ASP A 79 -28.81 27.06 -2.12
C ASP A 79 -29.24 27.75 -0.81
N ARG A 80 -28.49 28.81 -0.47
CA ARG A 80 -28.85 30.04 0.27
C ARG A 80 -30.10 30.04 1.19
#